data_AF-A0A3D1LAY7-F1
#
_entry.id   AF-A0A3D1LAY7-F1
#
_cell.length_a   1.000
_cell.length_b   1.000
_cell.length_c   1.000
_cell.angle_alpha   90.00
_cell.angle_beta   90.00
_cell.angle_gamma   90.00
#
_symmetry.space_group_name_H-M   'P 1'
#
loop_
_entity.id
_entity.type
_entity.pdbx_description
1 polymer ?
#
loop_
_entity_poly.entity_id
_entity_poly.type
_entity_poly.pdbx_seq_one_letter_code
_entity_poly.pdbx_strand_id
1 'polypeptide(L)' 'DLGMTGPAISVLGVKPEQSIALFRGELKSRYEPAGGPCRLCGAVFTIDAKTRRCTGVERVMVD' A
#
# COMPACT_ATOMS: atom_id res chain seq x y z
N ASP A 1 -6.88 1.31 7.27
CA ASP A 1 -5.64 1.47 6.50
C ASP A 1 -5.94 2.31 5.27
N LEU A 2 -5.07 3.23 4.89
CA LEU A 2 -5.23 4.03 3.67
C LEU A 2 -4.82 3.24 2.43
N GLY A 3 -4.05 2.17 2.61
CA GLY A 3 -3.33 1.45 1.57
C GLY A 3 -1.85 1.83 1.55
N MET A 4 -1.08 1.09 0.75
CA MET A 4 0.35 1.33 0.54
C MET A 4 0.57 2.29 -0.64
N THR A 5 1.61 3.11 -0.55
CA THR A 5 2.18 3.81 -1.71
C THR A 5 3.47 3.12 -2.11
N GLY A 6 3.48 2.48 -3.28
CA GLY A 6 4.58 1.60 -3.70
C GLY A 6 4.18 0.63 -4.82
N PRO A 7 4.96 -0.45 -5.04
CA PRO A 7 4.74 -1.37 -6.16
C PRO A 7 3.34 -1.98 -6.16
N ALA A 8 2.58 -1.75 -7.24
CA ALA A 8 1.19 -2.20 -7.39
C ALA A 8 1.09 -3.72 -7.52
N ILE A 9 2.11 -4.35 -8.08
CA ILE A 9 2.22 -5.81 -8.25
C ILE A 9 3.29 -6.32 -7.28
N SER A 10 2.86 -6.61 -6.06
CA SER A 10 3.75 -7.06 -4.99
C SER A 10 2.97 -7.82 -3.91
N VAL A 11 3.70 -8.48 -3.00
CA VAL A 11 3.14 -8.92 -1.72
C VAL A 11 3.64 -7.94 -0.66
N LEU A 12 2.80 -6.96 -0.33
CA LEU A 12 3.13 -5.88 0.63
C LEU A 12 4.48 -5.17 0.32
N GLY A 13 4.74 -4.89 -0.96
CA GLY A 13 5.96 -4.22 -1.42
C GLY A 13 7.15 -5.15 -1.70
N VAL A 14 7.04 -6.44 -1.37
CA VAL A 14 8.07 -7.46 -1.65
C VAL A 14 7.78 -8.16 -2.98
N LYS A 15 8.84 -8.62 -3.67
CA LYS A 15 8.71 -9.51 -4.83
C LYS A 15 7.79 -10.70 -4.50
N PRO A 16 6.68 -10.91 -5.25
CA PRO A 16 5.70 -11.95 -4.93
C PRO A 16 6.29 -13.35 -4.74
N GLU A 17 7.31 -13.68 -5.55
CA GLU A 17 7.94 -15.00 -5.59
C GLU A 17 8.58 -15.36 -4.25
N GLN A 18 9.14 -14.38 -3.52
CA GLN A 18 9.77 -14.63 -2.23
C GLN A 18 8.76 -14.95 -1.13
N SER A 19 7.61 -14.27 -1.14
CA SER A 19 6.52 -14.59 -0.21
C SER A 19 5.88 -15.93 -0.54
N ILE A 20 5.72 -16.26 -1.82
CA ILE A 20 5.21 -17.57 -2.26
C ILE A 20 6.15 -18.70 -1.81
N ALA A 21 7.46 -18.57 -2.02
CA ALA A 21 8.47 -19.53 -1.56
C ALA A 21 8.42 -19.73 -0.04
N LEU A 22 8.28 -18.63 0.73
CA LEU A 22 8.08 -18.69 2.18
C LEU A 22 6.85 -19.53 2.55
N PHE A 23 5.69 -19.29 1.92
CA PHE A 23 4.46 -20.02 2.24
C PHE A 23 4.49 -21.48 1.80
N ARG A 24 5.34 -21.84 0.83
CA ARG A 24 5.60 -23.23 0.42
C ARG A 24 6.61 -23.95 1.31
N GLY A 25 7.25 -23.25 2.26
CA GLY A 25 8.26 -23.82 3.16
C GLY A 25 9.64 -23.98 2.52
N GLU A 26 9.93 -23.26 1.45
CA GLU A 26 11.24 -23.30 0.77
C GLU A 26 12.31 -22.54 1.57
N LEU A 27 13.58 -22.74 1.19
CA LEU A 27 14.70 -22.01 1.79
C LEU A 27 14.52 -20.50 1.55
N LYS A 28 14.49 -19.74 2.65
CA LYS A 28 14.20 -18.31 2.62
C LYS A 28 15.43 -17.51 2.19
N SER A 29 15.23 -16.57 1.28
CA SER A 29 16.18 -15.49 1.00
C SER A 29 15.75 -14.19 1.70
N ARG A 30 16.63 -13.19 1.74
CA ARG A 30 16.28 -11.86 2.24
C ARG A 30 15.26 -11.21 1.30
N TYR A 31 14.16 -10.69 1.84
CA TYR A 31 13.15 -9.98 1.06
C TYR A 31 13.74 -8.80 0.27
N GLU A 32 13.33 -8.74 -0.99
CA GLU A 32 13.69 -7.71 -1.94
C GLU A 32 12.43 -6.92 -2.32
N PRO A 33 12.53 -5.59 -2.48
CA PRO A 33 11.42 -4.79 -2.93
C PRO A 33 11.01 -5.20 -4.35
N ALA A 34 9.71 -5.23 -4.60
CA ALA A 34 9.17 -5.35 -5.96
C ALA A 34 9.47 -4.08 -6.76
N GLY A 35 9.68 -4.21 -8.07
CA GLY A 35 9.76 -3.09 -9.01
C GLY A 35 8.47 -2.92 -9.80
N GLY A 36 8.55 -2.16 -10.91
CA GLY A 36 7.43 -2.00 -11.85
C GLY A 36 6.47 -0.85 -11.50
N PRO A 37 5.23 -0.87 -12.02
CA PRO A 37 4.23 0.16 -11.77
C PRO A 37 3.94 0.33 -10.27
N CYS A 38 3.72 1.57 -9.85
CA CYS A 38 3.41 1.91 -8.47
C CYS A 38 1.97 2.40 -8.35
N ARG A 39 1.34 2.10 -7.22
CA ARG A 39 0.08 2.71 -6.82
C ARG A 39 0.33 3.68 -5.67
N LEU A 40 -0.35 4.81 -5.68
CA LEU A 40 -0.46 5.73 -4.55
C LEU A 40 -1.83 5.56 -3.91
N CYS A 41 -1.84 5.39 -2.59
CA CYS A 41 -3.06 5.26 -1.79
C CYS A 41 -3.08 6.33 -0.69
N GLY A 42 -4.23 6.96 -0.49
CA GLY A 42 -4.42 8.01 0.51
C GLY A 42 -5.88 8.35 0.75
N ALA A 43 -6.11 9.44 1.49
CA ALA A 43 -7.44 10.03 1.63
C ALA A 43 -7.34 11.55 1.81
N VAL A 44 -8.32 12.26 1.26
CA VAL A 44 -8.52 13.70 1.46
C VAL A 44 -9.62 13.89 2.50
N PHE A 45 -9.32 14.63 3.56
CA PHE A 45 -10.28 14.95 4.61
C PHE A 45 -10.68 16.42 4.53
N THR A 46 -11.99 16.69 4.61
CA THR A 46 -12.52 18.04 4.67
C THR A 46 -12.83 18.39 6.13
N ILE A 47 -12.18 19.42 6.65
CA ILE A 47 -12.31 19.84 8.05
C ILE A 47 -13.01 21.21 8.11
N ASP A 48 -14.09 21.30 8.89
CA ASP A 48 -14.67 22.58 9.27
C ASP A 48 -13.81 23.24 10.35
N ALA A 49 -13.16 24.34 10.01
CA ALA A 49 -12.26 25.07 10.91
C ALA A 49 -12.96 25.68 12.14
N LYS A 50 -14.25 26.03 12.04
CA LYS A 50 -15.00 26.64 13.16
C LYS A 50 -15.34 25.59 14.20
N THR A 51 -15.91 24.47 13.76
CA THR A 51 -16.34 23.40 14.66
C THR A 51 -15.22 22.41 14.99
N ARG A 52 -14.10 22.47 14.26
CA ARG A 52 -12.98 21.51 14.30
C ARG A 52 -13.40 20.07 14.01
N ARG A 53 -14.50 19.89 13.28
CA ARG A 53 -15.03 18.57 12.93
C ARG A 53 -14.67 18.23 11.49
N CYS A 54 -14.39 16.96 11.27
CA CYS A 54 -14.35 16.39 9.92
C CYS A 54 -15.77 16.35 9.35
N THR A 55 -15.95 16.87 8.14
CA THR A 55 -17.24 16.96 7.46
C THR A 55 -17.30 16.10 6.20
N GLY A 56 -16.16 15.59 5.73
CA GLY A 56 -16.08 14.70 4.58
C GLY A 56 -14.76 13.97 4.50
N VAL A 57 -14.77 12.81 3.84
CA VAL A 57 -13.59 12.01 3.55
C VAL A 57 -13.73 11.37 2.17
N GLU A 58 -12.68 11.46 1.38
CA GLU A 58 -12.60 10.88 0.04
C GLU A 58 -11.34 10.03 -0.07
N ARG A 59 -11.47 8.80 -0.55
CA ARG A 59 -10.32 7.92 -0.77
C ARG A 59 -9.61 8.32 -2.07
N VAL A 60 -8.29 8.33 -2.04
CA VAL A 60 -7.42 8.53 -3.21
C VAL A 60 -6.74 7.21 -3.55
N MET A 61 -6.86 6.77 -4.80
CA MET A 61 -6.07 5.68 -5.39
C MET A 61 -5.64 6.09 -6.79
N VAL A 62 -4.34 6.11 -7.07
CA VAL A 62 -3.74 6.50 -8.36
C VAL A 62 -2.77 5.40 -8.79
N ASP A 63 -2.89 4.95 -10.04
CA ASP A 63 -2.03 3.95 -10.69
C ASP A 63 -0.95 4.60 -11.58
#